data_AF-A0A077FNS8-F1
#
_entry.id   AF-A0A077FNS8-F1
#
_cell.length_a   1.000
_cell.length_b   1.000
_cell.length_c   1.000
_cell.angle_alpha   90.00
_cell.angle_beta   90.00
_cell.angle_gamma   90.00
#
_symmetry.space_group_name_H-M   'P 1'
#
loop_
_entity.id
_entity.type
_entity.pdbx_description
1 polymer ?
#
loop_
_entity_poly.entity_id
_entity_poly.type
_entity_poly.pdbx_seq_one_letter_code
_entity_poly.pdbx_strand_id
1 'polypeptide(L)'
;MIIQRVRQLIWRNMIYNTEEAKPYFTILGWVLILAFTGFYFFNLKIAAPSGYENLPLRLIIALFGILLIVYKDWPKSFVSQTPLIFYSILIFSFPFFFSYMLFKNPTSNIWQVNELVGLVLLTFFVDSIIDVFC
;
A
#
# COMPACT_ATOMS: atom_id res chain seq x y z
N MET A 1 11.78 22.74 20.11
CA MET A 1 12.93 21.85 19.80
C MET A 1 12.54 20.40 19.59
N ILE A 2 11.80 19.75 20.50
CA ILE A 2 11.48 18.31 20.43
C ILE A 2 10.74 17.92 19.14
N ILE A 3 9.70 18.67 18.77
CA ILE A 3 8.87 18.39 17.57
C ILE A 3 9.70 18.43 16.26
N GLN A 4 10.62 19.38 16.14
CA GLN A 4 11.48 19.48 14.95
C GLN A 4 12.44 18.29 14.85
N ARG A 5 12.94 17.81 16.00
CA ARG A 5 13.83 16.65 16.08
C ARG A 5 13.10 15.37 15.71
N VAL A 6 11.88 15.17 16.21
CA VAL A 6 11.02 14.04 15.85
C VAL A 6 10.71 14.04 14.35
N ARG A 7 10.33 15.19 13.78
CA ARG A 7 10.06 15.32 12.34
C ARG A 7 11.27 14.95 11.49
N GLN A 8 12.46 15.41 11.87
CA GLN A 8 13.70 15.08 11.16
C GLN A 8 14.04 13.59 11.24
N LEU A 9 13.81 12.97 12.41
CA LEU A 9 14.01 11.52 12.58
C LEU A 9 13.06 10.73 11.69
N ILE A 10 11.76 11.03 11.71
CA ILE A 10 10.77 10.36 10.84
C ILE A 10 11.16 10.51 9.38
N TRP A 11 11.51 11.72 8.94
CA TRP A 11 11.89 11.98 7.56
C TRP A 11 13.12 11.18 7.12
N ARG A 12 14.14 11.12 7.99
CA ARG A 12 15.37 10.36 7.72
C ARG A 12 15.07 8.86 7.61
N ASN A 13 14.23 8.32 8.50
CA ASN A 13 13.85 6.91 8.49
C ASN A 13 13.03 6.56 7.25
N MET A 14 12.08 7.42 6.87
CA MET A 14 11.30 7.25 5.64
C MET A 14 12.21 7.18 4.42
N ILE A 15 13.20 8.08 4.30
CA ILE A 15 14.16 8.04 3.20
C ILE A 15 14.93 6.72 3.24
N TYR A 16 15.52 6.37 4.37
CA TYR A 16 16.32 5.15 4.53
C TYR A 16 15.53 3.89 4.12
N ASN A 17 14.34 3.69 4.69
CA ASN A 17 13.48 2.54 4.38
C ASN A 17 13.03 2.54 2.91
N THR A 18 12.78 3.71 2.33
CA THR A 18 12.41 3.82 0.90
C THR A 18 13.57 3.42 0.02
N GLU A 19 14.80 3.86 0.31
CA GLU A 19 16.00 3.46 -0.45
C GLU A 19 16.25 1.95 -0.37
N GLU A 20 16.05 1.36 0.81
CA GLU A 20 16.13 -0.10 1.00
C GLU A 20 15.03 -0.85 0.25
N ALA A 21 13.83 -0.27 0.15
CA ALA A 21 12.69 -0.86 -0.54
C ALA A 21 12.74 -0.70 -2.08
N LYS A 22 13.48 0.27 -2.61
CA LYS A 22 13.58 0.55 -4.06
C LYS A 22 13.86 -0.67 -4.94
N PRO A 23 14.78 -1.59 -4.59
CA PRO A 23 15.02 -2.80 -5.39
C PRO A 23 13.76 -3.64 -5.60
N TYR A 24 12.82 -3.59 -4.64
CA TYR A 24 11.57 -4.34 -4.65
C TYR A 24 10.40 -3.60 -5.31
N PHE A 25 10.54 -2.33 -5.68
CA PHE A 25 9.43 -1.52 -6.21
C PHE A 25 8.79 -2.11 -7.45
N THR A 26 9.59 -2.62 -8.38
CA THR A 26 9.07 -3.26 -9.59
C THR A 26 8.24 -4.49 -9.27
N ILE A 27 8.71 -5.35 -8.35
CA ILE A 27 7.99 -6.56 -7.93
C ILE A 27 6.71 -6.16 -7.19
N LEU A 28 6.81 -5.23 -6.25
CA LEU A 28 5.66 -4.72 -5.50
C LEU A 28 4.60 -4.12 -6.45
N GLY A 29 5.03 -3.38 -7.48
CA GLY A 29 4.13 -2.82 -8.47
C GLY A 29 3.36 -3.89 -9.24
N TRP A 30 4.03 -4.96 -9.67
CA TRP A 30 3.35 -6.12 -10.28
C TRP A 30 2.40 -6.81 -9.31
N VAL A 31 2.80 -6.98 -8.05
CA VAL A 31 1.94 -7.56 -7.01
C VAL A 31 0.70 -6.71 -6.81
N LEU A 32 0.80 -5.38 -6.74
CA LEU A 32 -0.35 -4.49 -6.63
C LEU A 32 -1.29 -4.60 -7.84
N ILE A 33 -0.75 -4.63 -9.06
CA ILE A 33 -1.59 -4.80 -10.26
C ILE A 33 -2.31 -6.14 -10.19
N LEU A 34 -1.56 -7.24 -10.08
CA LEU A 34 -2.11 -8.60 -10.13
C LEU A 34 -3.05 -8.90 -8.96
N ALA A 35 -2.71 -8.46 -7.75
CA ALA A 35 -3.57 -8.67 -6.60
C ALA A 35 -4.88 -7.88 -6.77
N PHE A 36 -4.82 -6.58 -7.03
CA PHE A 36 -6.05 -5.78 -7.00
C PHE A 36 -6.94 -6.01 -8.21
N THR A 37 -6.39 -6.28 -9.40
CA THR A 37 -7.22 -6.64 -10.57
C THR A 37 -7.57 -8.13 -10.61
N GLY A 38 -6.66 -9.02 -10.24
CA GLY A 38 -6.91 -10.46 -10.24
C GLY A 38 -7.94 -10.87 -9.20
N PHE A 39 -7.82 -10.35 -7.97
CA PHE A 39 -8.80 -10.63 -6.91
C PHE A 39 -10.19 -10.06 -7.21
N TYR A 40 -10.31 -9.04 -8.08
CA TYR A 40 -11.62 -8.58 -8.54
C TYR A 40 -12.39 -9.71 -9.24
N PHE A 41 -11.75 -10.37 -10.21
CA PHE A 41 -12.37 -11.47 -10.93
C PHE A 41 -12.62 -12.68 -10.02
N PHE A 42 -11.68 -12.98 -9.12
CA PHE A 42 -11.84 -14.04 -8.12
C PHE A 42 -13.04 -13.81 -7.20
N ASN A 43 -13.19 -12.59 -6.68
CA ASN A 43 -14.30 -12.25 -5.79
C ASN A 43 -15.63 -12.27 -6.53
N LEU A 44 -15.69 -11.73 -7.74
CA LEU A 44 -16.91 -11.75 -8.56
C LEU A 44 -17.39 -13.17 -8.92
N LYS A 45 -16.46 -14.10 -9.15
CA LYS A 45 -16.80 -15.44 -9.66
C LYS A 45 -16.92 -16.50 -8.57
N ILE A 46 -16.17 -16.36 -7.47
CA ILE A 46 -15.96 -17.46 -6.51
C ILE A 46 -16.24 -16.98 -5.09
N ALA A 47 -15.53 -15.96 -4.62
CA ALA A 47 -15.47 -15.68 -3.17
C ALA A 47 -16.68 -14.88 -2.66
N ALA A 48 -17.13 -13.86 -3.40
CA ALA A 48 -18.24 -13.01 -3.00
C ALA A 48 -19.07 -12.54 -4.21
N PRO A 49 -19.78 -13.44 -4.91
CA PRO A 49 -20.49 -13.08 -6.15
C PRO A 49 -21.59 -12.03 -5.97
N SER A 50 -22.18 -11.96 -4.77
CA SER A 50 -23.18 -10.95 -4.37
C SER A 50 -22.59 -9.81 -3.53
N GLY A 51 -21.28 -9.83 -3.26
CA GLY A 51 -20.59 -8.83 -2.46
C GLY A 51 -20.35 -7.53 -3.24
N TYR A 52 -20.28 -6.42 -2.51
CA TYR A 52 -19.88 -5.14 -3.09
C TYR A 52 -18.40 -5.18 -3.47
N GLU A 53 -18.11 -4.84 -4.73
CA GLU A 53 -16.77 -4.69 -5.31
C GLU A 53 -16.60 -3.32 -5.95
N ASN A 54 -15.45 -2.67 -5.71
CA ASN A 54 -15.16 -1.34 -6.27
C ASN A 54 -14.03 -1.41 -7.30
N LEU A 55 -14.40 -1.59 -8.57
CA LEU A 55 -13.44 -1.63 -9.68
C LEU A 55 -12.64 -0.32 -9.85
N PRO A 56 -13.26 0.88 -9.80
CA PRO A 56 -12.50 2.13 -9.88
C PRO A 56 -11.37 2.23 -8.86
N LEU A 57 -11.64 1.85 -7.60
CA LEU A 57 -10.66 1.90 -6.54
C LEU A 57 -9.49 0.93 -6.77
N ARG A 58 -9.78 -0.28 -7.27
CA ARG A 58 -8.76 -1.26 -7.64
C ARG A 58 -7.91 -0.80 -8.82
N LEU A 59 -8.49 -0.08 -9.79
CA LEU A 59 -7.75 0.50 -10.91
C LEU A 59 -6.82 1.64 -10.47
N ILE A 60 -7.23 2.45 -9.49
CA ILE A 60 -6.34 3.46 -8.88
C ILE A 60 -5.12 2.79 -8.25
N ILE A 61 -5.32 1.68 -7.54
CA ILE A 61 -4.22 0.92 -6.92
C ILE A 61 -3.34 0.25 -7.99
N ALA A 62 -3.93 -0.28 -9.06
CA ALA A 62 -3.16 -0.78 -10.20
C ALA A 62 -2.32 0.33 -10.86
N LEU A 63 -2.85 1.55 -10.98
CA LEU A 63 -2.11 2.71 -11.46
C LEU A 63 -0.93 3.04 -10.55
N PHE A 64 -1.12 2.96 -9.22
CA PHE A 64 0.00 3.08 -8.28
C PHE A 64 1.05 1.99 -8.47
N GLY A 65 0.64 0.76 -8.77
CA GLY A 65 1.55 -0.31 -9.15
C GLY A 65 2.37 0.04 -10.40
N ILE A 66 1.74 0.63 -11.42
CA ILE A 66 2.44 1.11 -12.62
C ILE A 66 3.45 2.20 -12.26
N LEU A 67 3.08 3.17 -11.42
CA LEU A 67 3.99 4.23 -10.95
C LEU A 67 5.24 3.64 -10.28
N LEU A 68 5.08 2.58 -9.47
CA LEU A 68 6.20 1.87 -8.86
C LEU A 68 7.05 1.09 -9.86
N ILE A 69 6.48 0.57 -10.94
CA ILE A 69 7.25 -0.13 -11.98
C ILE A 69 8.14 0.86 -12.74
N VAL A 70 7.60 2.02 -13.11
CA VAL A 70 8.30 3.04 -13.90
C VAL A 70 9.13 4.01 -13.04
N TYR A 71 9.37 3.69 -11.77
CA TYR A 71 10.06 4.57 -10.83
C TYR A 71 11.47 5.00 -11.27
N LYS A 72 12.15 4.18 -12.09
CA LYS A 72 13.49 4.45 -12.62
C LYS A 72 13.50 5.59 -13.64
N ASP A 73 12.38 5.82 -14.30
CA ASP A 73 12.22 6.83 -15.36
C ASP A 73 11.60 8.13 -14.83
N TRP A 74 11.47 8.27 -13.51
CA TRP A 74 10.85 9.45 -12.92
C TRP A 74 11.69 10.72 -13.15
N PRO A 75 11.06 11.87 -13.45
CA PRO A 75 11.76 13.14 -13.54
C PRO A 75 12.34 13.52 -12.17
N LYS A 76 13.45 14.28 -12.17
CA LYS A 76 14.22 14.62 -10.95
C LYS A 76 13.35 15.23 -9.82
N SER A 77 12.27 15.93 -10.15
CA SER A 77 11.32 16.50 -9.19
C SER A 77 10.52 15.45 -8.41
N PHE A 78 10.26 14.28 -9.01
CA PHE A 78 9.51 13.19 -8.37
C PHE A 78 10.42 12.28 -7.54
N VAL A 79 11.70 12.17 -7.92
CA VAL A 79 12.69 11.36 -7.20
C VAL A 79 12.86 11.86 -5.75
N SER A 80 12.84 13.17 -5.51
CA SER A 80 12.92 13.73 -4.15
C SER A 80 11.68 13.46 -3.29
N GLN A 81 10.54 13.16 -3.93
CA GLN A 81 9.27 12.85 -3.27
C GLN A 81 8.97 11.34 -3.21
N THR A 82 9.90 10.50 -3.67
CA THR A 82 9.74 9.03 -3.67
C THR A 82 9.26 8.47 -2.33
N PRO A 83 9.80 8.89 -1.17
CA PRO A 83 9.31 8.38 0.11
C PRO A 83 7.84 8.73 0.33
N LEU A 84 7.44 9.98 0.08
CA LEU A 84 6.04 10.39 0.26
C LEU A 84 5.10 9.62 -0.67
N ILE A 85 5.51 9.41 -1.92
CA ILE A 85 4.71 8.66 -2.90
C ILE A 85 4.58 7.21 -2.44
N PHE A 86 5.68 6.56 -2.09
CA PHE A 86 5.70 5.16 -1.65
C PHE A 86 4.80 4.91 -0.44
N TYR A 87 4.95 5.70 0.62
CA TYR A 87 4.11 5.59 1.81
C TYR A 87 2.64 5.90 1.53
N SER A 88 2.36 6.85 0.63
CA SER A 88 0.97 7.13 0.22
C SER A 88 0.34 5.93 -0.49
N ILE A 89 1.10 5.25 -1.36
CA ILE A 89 0.65 4.03 -2.04
C ILE A 89 0.38 2.92 -1.03
N LEU A 90 1.28 2.71 -0.05
CA LEU A 90 1.10 1.69 0.99
C LEU A 90 -0.18 1.96 1.82
N ILE A 91 -0.35 3.16 2.35
CA ILE A 91 -1.52 3.53 3.16
C ILE A 91 -2.81 3.41 2.34
N PHE A 92 -2.79 3.83 1.07
CA PHE A 92 -3.99 3.75 0.24
C PHE A 92 -4.34 2.30 -0.13
N SER A 93 -3.34 1.49 -0.47
CA SER A 93 -3.56 0.14 -1.00
C SER A 93 -3.89 -0.87 0.09
N PHE A 94 -3.29 -0.73 1.28
CA PHE A 94 -3.52 -1.67 2.38
C PHE A 94 -4.65 -1.17 3.30
N PRO A 95 -4.41 -0.29 4.30
CA PRO A 95 -5.44 0.02 5.28
C PRO A 95 -6.66 0.71 4.68
N PHE A 96 -6.50 1.70 3.80
CA PHE A 96 -7.66 2.41 3.27
C PHE A 96 -8.57 1.51 2.43
N PHE A 97 -8.00 0.76 1.49
CA PHE A 97 -8.78 -0.12 0.62
C PHE A 97 -9.52 -1.19 1.43
N PHE A 98 -8.82 -1.92 2.30
CA PHE A 98 -9.44 -3.03 3.03
C PHE A 98 -10.51 -2.52 3.99
N SER A 99 -10.25 -1.42 4.71
CA SER A 99 -11.24 -0.84 5.61
C SER A 99 -12.47 -0.37 4.83
N TYR A 100 -12.28 0.33 3.70
CA TYR A 100 -13.40 0.78 2.85
C TYR A 100 -14.27 -0.39 2.36
N MET A 101 -13.63 -1.47 1.91
CA MET A 101 -14.33 -2.64 1.41
C MET A 101 -15.07 -3.39 2.53
N LEU A 102 -14.49 -3.47 3.73
CA LEU A 102 -15.15 -4.02 4.91
C LEU A 102 -16.36 -3.19 5.34
N PHE A 103 -16.26 -1.85 5.35
CA PHE A 103 -17.39 -0.98 5.65
C PHE A 103 -18.57 -1.17 4.68
N LYS A 104 -18.29 -1.45 3.40
CA LYS A 104 -19.31 -1.75 2.40
C LYS A 104 -19.82 -3.20 2.45
N ASN A 105 -19.09 -4.09 3.12
CA ASN A 105 -19.42 -5.51 3.26
C ASN A 105 -19.27 -5.98 4.73
N PRO A 106 -20.01 -5.39 5.70
CA PRO A 106 -19.75 -5.59 7.13
C PRO A 106 -19.93 -7.05 7.59
N THR A 107 -20.82 -7.79 6.94
CA THR A 107 -21.12 -9.20 7.23
C THR A 107 -20.24 -10.18 6.46
N SER A 108 -19.30 -9.70 5.64
CA SER A 108 -18.44 -10.58 4.84
C SER A 108 -17.22 -11.03 5.63
N ASN A 109 -17.17 -12.32 5.95
CA ASN A 109 -16.01 -12.94 6.59
C ASN A 109 -14.74 -12.78 5.75
N ILE A 110 -14.85 -12.75 4.42
CA ILE A 110 -13.70 -12.56 3.52
C ILE A 110 -13.09 -11.18 3.71
N TRP A 111 -13.92 -10.14 3.80
CA TRP A 111 -13.42 -8.78 4.00
C TRP A 111 -12.88 -8.54 5.41
N GLN A 112 -13.42 -9.22 6.42
CA GLN A 112 -12.85 -9.21 7.77
C GLN A 112 -11.45 -9.85 7.80
N VAL A 113 -11.27 -10.99 7.12
CA VAL A 113 -9.96 -11.64 7.01
C VAL A 113 -8.98 -10.79 6.19
N ASN A 114 -9.43 -10.21 5.07
CA ASN A 114 -8.59 -9.34 4.25
C ASN A 114 -8.16 -8.07 5.00
N GLU A 115 -9.02 -7.49 5.83
CA GLU A 115 -8.66 -6.38 6.72
C GLU A 115 -7.58 -6.80 7.71
N LEU A 116 -7.73 -7.96 8.35
CA LEU A 116 -6.72 -8.47 9.28
C LEU A 116 -5.38 -8.69 8.60
N VAL A 117 -5.37 -9.29 7.40
CA VAL A 117 -4.15 -9.48 6.59
C VAL A 117 -3.55 -8.12 6.21
N GLY A 118 -4.37 -7.16 5.80
CA GLY A 118 -3.94 -5.80 5.47
C GLY A 118 -3.27 -5.09 6.64
N LEU A 119 -3.83 -5.22 7.85
CA LEU A 119 -3.26 -4.67 9.08
C LEU A 119 -1.96 -5.38 9.47
N VAL A 120 -1.88 -6.71 9.35
CA VAL A 120 -0.63 -7.46 9.62
C VAL A 120 0.47 -7.05 8.65
N LEU A 121 0.16 -6.92 7.36
CA LEU A 121 1.11 -6.42 6.36
C LEU A 121 1.55 -4.99 6.70
N LEU A 122 0.61 -4.12 7.06
CA LEU A 122 0.93 -2.76 7.49
C LEU A 122 1.88 -2.78 8.71
N THR A 123 1.63 -3.64 9.70
CA THR A 123 2.51 -3.79 10.85
C THR A 123 3.89 -4.27 10.44
N PHE A 124 4.06 -5.21 9.50
CA PHE A 124 5.39 -5.57 9.02
C PHE A 124 6.13 -4.38 8.36
N PHE A 125 5.41 -3.52 7.63
CA PHE A 125 6.00 -2.30 7.07
C PHE A 125 6.25 -1.20 8.12
N VAL A 126 5.48 -1.18 9.21
CA VAL A 126 5.60 -0.22 10.33
C VAL A 126 6.60 -0.68 11.38
N ASP A 127 6.80 -1.97 11.62
CA ASP A 127 7.82 -2.51 12.51
C ASP A 127 9.22 -2.20 11.96
N SER A 128 9.38 -2.20 10.62
CA SER A 128 10.57 -1.61 9.98
C SER A 128 10.79 -0.12 10.30
N ILE A 129 9.78 0.59 10.84
CA ILE A 129 9.87 1.97 11.33
C ILE A 129 10.17 1.99 12.83
N ILE A 130 9.63 1.04 13.62
CA ILE A 130 9.80 0.95 15.07
C ILE A 130 11.19 0.44 15.45
N ASP A 131 11.78 -0.49 14.69
CA ASP A 131 13.15 -0.98 14.88
C ASP A 131 14.22 0.13 14.73
N VAL A 132 13.83 1.31 14.23
CA VAL A 132 14.70 2.49 14.16
C VAL A 132 14.69 3.32 15.47
N PHE A 133 13.78 3.02 16.40
CA PHE A 133 13.66 3.69 17.69
C PHE A 133 14.24 2.88 18.86
N CYS A 134 14.68 1.64 18.63
CA CYS A 134 15.50 0.83 19.54
C CYS A 134 16.95 0.81 19.07
#